data_AF-A4CTZ9-F1
#
_entry.id   AF-A4CTZ9-F1
#
_cell.length_a   1.000
_cell.length_b   1.000
_cell.length_c   1.000
_cell.angle_alpha   90.00
_cell.angle_beta   90.00
_cell.angle_gamma   90.00
#
_symmetry.space_group_name_H-M   'P 1'
#
loop_
_entity.id
_entity.type
_entity.pdbx_description
1 polymer ?
#
loop_
_entity_poly.entity_id
_entity_poly.type
_entity_poly.pdbx_seq_one_letter_code
_entity_poly.pdbx_strand_id
1 'polypeptide(L)'
;MSVDHSVVTARPDRDPLFLHVKAGMTVIVEDNGDWWMADVILVIGSVRNPKLPRFFQVADVETRVVRWINADLVTHIVPRIHEPVAA
;
A
#
# COMPACT_ATOMS: atom_id res chain seq x y z
N MET A 1 -27.38 7.05 -9.97
CA MET A 1 -26.86 6.44 -8.74
C MET A 1 -26.03 5.25 -9.18
N SER A 2 -24.70 5.32 -9.10
CA SER A 2 -23.85 4.14 -9.34
C SER A 2 -22.94 4.02 -8.14
N VAL A 3 -23.18 2.98 -7.34
CA VAL A 3 -22.28 2.59 -6.27
C VAL A 3 -21.63 1.32 -6.78
N ASP A 4 -20.43 1.46 -7.33
CA ASP A 4 -19.60 0.33 -7.71
C ASP A 4 -18.65 0.05 -6.56
N HIS A 5 -19.00 -0.95 -5.74
CA HIS A 5 -18.10 -1.55 -4.77
C HIS A 5 -17.48 -2.77 -5.43
N SER A 6 -16.45 -2.56 -6.25
CA SER A 6 -15.57 -3.67 -6.62
C SER A 6 -14.82 -4.10 -5.37
N VAL A 7 -15.43 -4.99 -4.59
CA VAL A 7 -14.76 -5.70 -3.49
C VAL A 7 -13.73 -6.59 -4.16
N VAL A 8 -12.48 -6.14 -4.15
CA VAL A 8 -11.35 -7.02 -4.43
C VAL A 8 -11.24 -7.95 -3.22
N THR A 9 -11.99 -9.04 -3.26
CA THR A 9 -11.83 -10.14 -2.32
C THR A 9 -10.37 -10.57 -2.39
N ALA A 10 -9.64 -10.40 -1.29
CA ALA A 10 -8.35 -11.06 -1.10
C ALA A 10 -8.56 -12.53 -1.48
N ARG A 11 -7.91 -12.97 -2.56
CA ARG A 11 -7.96 -14.39 -2.95
C ARG A 11 -7.38 -15.17 -1.78
N PRO A 12 -8.13 -16.11 -1.17
CA PRO A 12 -7.71 -16.79 0.05
C PRO A 12 -6.44 -17.65 -0.10
N ASP A 13 -5.98 -17.85 -1.35
CA ASP A 13 -4.79 -18.64 -1.70
C ASP A 13 -3.54 -17.78 -1.99
N ARG A 14 -3.54 -16.51 -1.55
CA ARG A 14 -2.36 -15.64 -1.69
C ARG A 14 -1.96 -15.04 -0.36
N ASP A 15 -0.65 -14.93 -0.17
CA ASP A 15 -0.04 -14.18 0.92
C ASP A 15 -0.67 -12.78 1.02
N PRO A 16 -0.85 -12.25 2.25
CA PRO A 16 -1.34 -10.90 2.45
C PRO A 16 -0.51 -9.88 1.65
N LEU A 17 -1.19 -8.99 0.93
CA LEU A 17 -0.58 -8.14 -0.08
C LEU A 17 0.53 -7.24 0.51
N PHE A 18 0.36 -6.81 1.76
CA PHE A 18 1.34 -5.99 2.48
C PHE A 18 2.71 -6.68 2.69
N LEU A 19 2.80 -8.01 2.60
CA LEU A 19 4.07 -8.74 2.67
C LEU A 19 4.99 -8.44 1.47
N HIS A 20 4.42 -7.96 0.37
CA HIS A 20 5.15 -7.66 -0.85
C HIS A 20 5.48 -6.18 -1.02
N VAL A 21 5.02 -5.33 -0.11
CA VAL A 21 5.27 -3.88 -0.13
C VAL A 21 6.70 -3.57 0.28
N LYS A 22 7.37 -2.69 -0.47
CA LYS A 22 8.73 -2.20 -0.20
C LYS A 22 8.77 -0.69 -0.25
N ALA A 23 9.75 -0.09 0.44
CA ALA A 23 10.05 1.33 0.27
C ALA A 23 10.30 1.68 -1.21
N GLY A 24 9.77 2.81 -1.65
CA GLY A 24 9.79 3.27 -3.03
C GLY A 24 8.64 2.75 -3.92
N MET A 25 7.76 1.89 -3.39
CA MET A 25 6.52 1.51 -4.07
C MET A 25 5.40 2.49 -3.77
N THR A 26 4.44 2.59 -4.68
CA THR A 26 3.18 3.29 -4.47
C THR A 26 2.08 2.27 -4.16
N VAL A 27 1.23 2.57 -3.18
CA VAL A 27 0.14 1.70 -2.73
C VAL A 27 -1.19 2.45 -2.71
N ILE A 28 -2.28 1.70 -2.74
CA ILE A 28 -3.62 2.20 -2.44
C ILE A 28 -3.94 1.85 -0.99
N VAL A 29 -4.32 2.86 -0.23
CA VAL A 29 -4.71 2.75 1.18
C VAL A 29 -6.22 2.94 1.28
N GLU A 30 -6.89 2.07 2.02
CA GLU A 30 -8.28 2.24 2.44
C GLU A 30 -8.32 2.44 3.96
N ASP A 31 -8.92 3.54 4.41
CA ASP A 31 -9.20 3.78 5.83
C ASP A 31 -10.66 4.20 6.00
N ASN A 32 -11.46 3.35 6.63
CA ASN A 32 -12.90 3.58 6.88
C ASN A 32 -13.73 3.97 5.63
N GLY A 33 -13.39 3.42 4.47
CA GLY A 33 -14.09 3.67 3.21
C GLY A 33 -13.54 4.85 2.40
N ASP A 34 -12.53 5.57 2.92
CA ASP A 34 -11.79 6.57 2.16
C ASP A 34 -10.54 5.95 1.52
N TRP A 35 -10.35 6.21 0.22
CA TRP A 35 -9.29 5.61 -0.59
C TRP A 35 -8.33 6.68 -1.08
N TRP A 36 -7.04 6.44 -0.91
CA TRP A 36 -5.99 7.37 -1.36
C TRP A 36 -4.71 6.64 -1.73
N MET A 37 -3.90 7.27 -2.56
CA MET A 37 -2.60 6.73 -2.97
C MET A 37 -1.50 7.26 -2.08
N ALA A 38 -0.56 6.38 -1.74
CA ALA A 38 0.55 6.70 -0.88
C ALA A 38 1.87 6.14 -1.42
N ASP A 39 2.92 6.94 -1.38
CA ASP A 39 4.29 6.49 -1.63
C ASP A 39 4.88 5.95 -0.34
N VAL A 40 5.37 4.71 -0.36
CA VAL A 40 5.95 4.05 0.80
C VAL A 40 7.38 4.53 1.00
N ILE A 41 7.64 5.13 2.16
CA ILE A 41 8.94 5.68 2.52
C ILE A 41 9.73 4.65 3.33
N LEU A 42 9.11 4.08 4.36
CA LEU A 42 9.75 3.16 5.29
C LEU A 42 8.82 2.01 5.67
N VAL A 43 9.39 0.82 5.79
CA VAL A 43 8.70 -0.39 6.26
C VAL A 43 9.29 -0.83 7.59
N ILE A 44 8.45 -0.99 8.61
CA ILE A 44 8.84 -1.50 9.93
C ILE A 44 8.00 -2.72 10.28
N GLY A 45 8.69 -3.74 10.82
CA GLY A 45 8.05 -4.94 11.31
C GLY A 45 7.49 -4.84 12.73
N SER A 46 6.73 -5.85 13.14
CA SER A 46 6.21 -5.94 14.51
C SER A 46 7.33 -6.11 15.54
N VAL A 47 7.17 -5.54 16.74
CA VAL A 47 8.08 -5.78 17.88
C VAL A 47 8.24 -7.28 18.17
N ARG A 48 7.16 -8.06 18.04
CA ARG A 48 7.16 -9.51 18.28
C ARG A 48 7.79 -10.31 17.14
N ASN A 49 7.77 -9.78 15.92
CA ASN A 49 8.34 -10.42 14.75
C ASN A 49 8.78 -9.34 13.74
N PRO A 50 10.07 -8.93 13.76
CA PRO A 50 10.57 -7.86 12.91
C PRO A 50 10.51 -8.19 11.41
N LYS A 51 10.37 -9.47 11.05
CA LYS A 51 10.29 -9.92 9.66
C LYS A 51 8.90 -9.73 9.04
N LEU A 52 7.87 -9.53 9.86
CA LEU A 52 6.51 -9.30 9.40
C LEU A 52 6.23 -7.79 9.37
N PRO A 53 6.11 -7.18 8.17
CA PRO A 53 5.72 -5.77 8.04
C PRO A 53 4.44 -5.50 8.80
N ARG A 54 4.41 -4.42 9.58
CA ARG A 54 3.24 -4.03 10.38
C ARG A 54 2.89 -2.56 10.26
N PHE A 55 3.90 -1.71 10.11
CA PHE A 55 3.70 -0.29 9.94
C PHE A 55 4.48 0.22 8.74
N PHE A 56 3.84 1.08 7.98
CA PHE A 56 4.46 1.81 6.87
C PHE A 56 4.45 3.29 7.20
N GLN A 57 5.60 3.95 7.02
CA GLN A 57 5.62 5.39 6.86
C GLN A 57 5.39 5.67 5.39
N VAL A 58 4.39 6.50 5.11
CA VAL A 58 3.97 6.82 3.75
C VAL A 58 3.81 8.32 3.58
N ALA A 59 4.06 8.82 2.37
CA ALA A 59 3.63 10.14 1.94
C ALA A 59 2.36 10.00 1.12
N ASP A 60 1.34 10.78 1.46
CA ASP A 60 0.18 10.95 0.60
C ASP A 60 0.58 11.58 -0.75
N VAL A 61 0.16 10.98 -1.86
CA VAL A 61 0.57 11.41 -3.21
C VAL A 61 0.05 12.80 -3.55
N GLU A 62 -1.16 13.14 -3.10
CA GLU A 62 -1.81 14.41 -3.37
C GLU A 62 -1.32 15.49 -2.40
N THR A 63 -1.43 15.23 -1.10
CA THR A 63 -1.19 16.25 -0.06
C THR A 63 0.26 16.33 0.40
N ARG A 64 1.08 15.34 0.07
CA ARG A 64 2.48 15.18 0.52
C ARG A 64 2.64 15.06 2.04
N VAL A 65 1.55 14.88 2.78
CA VAL A 65 1.59 14.65 4.23
C VAL A 65 2.19 13.27 4.51
N VAL A 66 3.18 13.24 5.40
CA VAL A 66 3.82 12.00 5.85
C VAL A 66 3.12 11.49 7.11
N ARG A 67 2.69 10.23 7.09
CA ARG A 67 2.01 9.58 8.21
C ARG A 67 2.39 8.11 8.32
N TRP A 68 2.12 7.54 9.49
CA TRP A 68 2.20 6.11 9.74
C TRP A 68 0.84 5.48 9.48
N ILE A 69 0.83 4.33 8.78
CA ILE A 69 -0.35 3.51 8.58
C ILE A 69 -0.09 2.08 9.01
N ASN A 70 -1.15 1.35 9.40
CA ASN A 70 -1.08 -0.09 9.55
C ASN A 70 -0.97 -0.73 8.15
N ALA A 71 -0.12 -1.75 8.03
CA ALA A 71 0.07 -2.54 6.82
C ALA A 71 -1.24 -3.14 6.28
N ASP A 72 -2.18 -3.48 7.17
CA ASP A 72 -3.49 -4.05 6.82
C ASP A 72 -4.40 -3.08 6.03
N LEU A 73 -4.11 -1.77 6.07
CA LEU A 73 -4.87 -0.76 5.31
C LEU A 73 -4.47 -0.72 3.83
N VAL A 74 -3.40 -1.42 3.44
CA VAL A 74 -2.98 -1.51 2.04
C VAL A 74 -3.82 -2.53 1.31
N THR A 75 -4.60 -2.07 0.34
CA THR A 75 -5.47 -2.92 -0.47
C THR A 75 -4.80 -3.33 -1.78
N HIS A 76 -3.94 -2.48 -2.35
CA HIS A 76 -3.29 -2.72 -3.64
C HIS A 76 -1.87 -2.11 -3.71
N ILE A 77 -1.01 -2.74 -4.51
CA ILE A 77 0.29 -2.18 -4.94
C ILE A 77 0.10 -1.66 -6.36
N VAL A 78 0.51 -0.42 -6.60
CA VAL A 78 0.45 0.22 -7.92
C VAL A 78 1.72 -0.12 -8.68
N PRO A 79 1.64 -0.83 -9.83
CA PRO A 79 2.81 -1.12 -10.64
C PRO A 79 3.35 0.18 -11.28
N ARG A 80 4.66 0.44 -11.15
CA ARG A 80 5.31 1.49 -11.93
C ARG A 80 5.56 0.98 -13.33
N ILE A 81 5.02 1.69 -14.32
CA ILE A 81 5.36 1.50 -15.72
C ILE A 81 6.70 2.21 -15.94
N HIS A 82 7.77 1.45 -16.13
CA HIS A 82 9.02 2.02 -16.63
C HIS A 82 8.93 2.02 -18.16
N GLU A 83 8.74 3.20 -18.76
CA GLU A 83 9.06 3.35 -20.18
C GLU A 83 10.57 3.22 -20.35
N PRO A 84 11.04 2.39 -21.31
CA PRO A 84 12.46 2.33 -21.60
C PRO A 84 12.91 3.68 -22.12
N VAL A 85 13.88 4.31 -21.45
CA VAL A 85 14.64 5.41 -22.02
C VAL A 85 15.35 4.87 -23.26
N ALA A 86 14.94 5.35 -24.44
CA ALA A 86 15.67 5.09 -25.67
C ALA A 86 17.10 5.64 -25.49
N ALA A 87 18.08 4.74 -25.62
CA ALA A 87 19.50 5.05 -25.56
C ALA A 87 19.98 5.81 -26.80
#